data_AF-A0A397EEF3-F1
#
_entry.id   AF-A0A397EEF3-F1
#
_cell.length_a   1.000
_cell.length_b   1.000
_cell.length_c   1.000
_cell.angle_alpha   90.00
_cell.angle_beta   90.00
_cell.angle_gamma   90.00
#
_symmetry.space_group_name_H-M   'P 1'
#
loop_
_entity.id
_entity.type
_entity.pdbx_description
1 polymer ?
#
loop_
_entity_poly.entity_id
_entity_poly.type
_entity_poly.pdbx_seq_one_letter_code
_entity_poly.pdbx_strand_id
1 'polypeptide(L)'
;LSNDRIHTFLSSVLLPHLQSGCVAIQRRTNLQEGHAFPSSSSFSWPAHIQWIGEFPLDIHVKHGTRSKPLHLKSTQGAHNGVEVAAKLKESFAFALNVETKYHHELFPAHSALLPPPDDVAWAHILAAQHAQFDTLTEWTYIRETQIQPRLEALLQQLQGIEATKDFSFAYSVAMRTLLRHFDVSIDMVATNHNDRILTSVVEGPLKSDSEHDHTIEDIGLLVAQSCRPVDVVLVAQEVPASSMQPRRKLSTTTLDSIQALESQWNDLE
;
A
#
# COMPACT_ATOMS: atom_id res chain seq x y z
N LEU A 1 -2.38 -14.55 -18.17
CA LEU A 1 -3.69 -15.19 -18.41
C LEU A 1 -4.10 -14.90 -19.85
N SER A 2 -4.65 -15.86 -20.61
CA SER A 2 -5.13 -15.55 -21.97
C SER A 2 -6.42 -14.73 -21.92
N ASN A 3 -6.61 -13.82 -22.88
CA ASN A 3 -7.77 -12.93 -22.96
C ASN A 3 -9.11 -13.71 -22.94
N ASP A 4 -9.15 -14.89 -23.55
CA ASP A 4 -10.34 -15.74 -23.59
C ASP A 4 -10.80 -16.22 -22.20
N ARG A 5 -9.86 -16.49 -21.29
CA ARG A 5 -10.19 -16.95 -19.93
C ARG A 5 -10.76 -15.82 -19.07
N ILE A 6 -10.28 -14.61 -19.28
CA ILE A 6 -10.79 -13.40 -18.62
C ILE A 6 -12.20 -13.10 -19.14
N HIS A 7 -12.39 -13.13 -20.46
CA HIS A 7 -13.67 -12.93 -21.09
C HIS A 7 -14.74 -13.92 -20.61
N THR A 8 -14.36 -15.21 -20.54
CA THR A 8 -15.26 -16.27 -20.07
C THR A 8 -15.68 -16.05 -18.61
N PHE A 9 -14.74 -15.70 -17.73
CA PHE A 9 -15.05 -15.40 -16.33
C PHE A 9 -16.02 -14.21 -16.19
N LEU A 10 -15.77 -13.10 -16.90
CA LEU A 10 -16.61 -11.91 -16.83
C LEU A 10 -18.03 -12.18 -17.33
N SER A 11 -18.17 -12.86 -18.48
CA SER A 11 -19.46 -13.07 -19.11
C SER A 11 -20.32 -14.14 -18.44
N SER A 12 -19.69 -15.25 -18.02
CA SER A 12 -20.44 -16.43 -17.54
C SER A 12 -20.61 -16.47 -16.03
N VAL A 13 -19.72 -15.82 -15.27
CA VAL A 13 -19.75 -15.87 -13.81
C VAL A 13 -20.19 -14.53 -13.23
N LEU A 14 -19.72 -13.42 -13.79
CA LEU A 14 -19.93 -12.11 -13.17
C LEU A 14 -21.26 -11.46 -13.54
N LEU A 15 -21.44 -11.19 -14.84
CA LEU A 15 -22.56 -10.42 -15.37
C LEU A 15 -23.95 -10.94 -14.94
N PRO A 16 -24.20 -12.27 -14.84
CA PRO A 16 -25.51 -12.78 -14.43
C PRO A 16 -25.92 -12.45 -12.99
N HIS A 17 -24.96 -12.05 -12.15
CA HIS A 17 -25.18 -11.82 -10.72
C HIS A 17 -25.08 -10.34 -10.32
N LEU A 18 -24.83 -9.44 -11.27
CA LEU A 18 -24.77 -8.00 -11.00
C LEU A 18 -26.17 -7.38 -11.01
N GLN A 19 -26.53 -6.71 -9.91
CA GLN A 19 -27.76 -5.92 -9.83
C GLN A 19 -27.54 -4.51 -10.40
N SER A 20 -28.64 -3.88 -10.84
CA SER A 20 -28.66 -2.47 -11.23
C SER A 20 -28.14 -1.59 -10.09
N GLY A 21 -27.08 -0.81 -10.35
CA GLY A 21 -26.46 0.07 -9.35
C GLY A 21 -25.39 -0.59 -8.48
N CYS A 22 -25.04 -1.87 -8.72
CA CYS A 22 -23.86 -2.49 -8.13
C CYS A 22 -22.69 -2.49 -9.11
N VAL A 23 -21.48 -2.17 -8.62
CA VAL A 23 -20.22 -2.55 -9.27
C VAL A 23 -19.31 -3.17 -8.23
N ALA A 24 -18.78 -4.36 -8.52
CA ALA A 24 -17.70 -4.99 -7.78
C ALA A 24 -16.66 -5.54 -8.77
N ILE A 25 -15.37 -5.34 -8.48
CA ILE A 25 -14.40 -6.39 -8.11
C ILE A 25 -13.00 -5.79 -8.02
N GLN A 26 -12.40 -5.89 -6.84
CA GLN A 26 -10.95 -5.87 -6.67
C GLN A 26 -10.43 -7.29 -6.91
N ARG A 27 -9.47 -7.45 -7.83
CA ARG A 27 -8.72 -8.70 -7.96
C ARG A 27 -7.25 -8.42 -7.66
N ARG A 28 -6.68 -9.24 -6.77
CA ARG A 28 -5.24 -9.29 -6.48
C ARG A 28 -4.45 -9.49 -7.78
N THR A 29 -3.49 -8.60 -8.01
CA THR A 29 -2.19 -8.78 -8.68
C THR A 29 -2.13 -9.92 -9.72
N ASN A 30 -2.00 -9.56 -11.02
CA ASN A 30 -1.26 -10.27 -12.08
C ASN A 30 -1.77 -9.96 -13.51
N LEU A 31 -2.06 -8.69 -13.83
CA LEU A 31 -2.03 -8.22 -15.21
C LEU A 31 -0.80 -7.33 -15.34
N GLN A 32 0.05 -7.66 -16.31
CA GLN A 32 1.19 -6.82 -16.67
C GLN A 32 0.65 -5.45 -17.09
N GLU A 33 1.33 -4.41 -16.63
CA GLU A 33 1.21 -3.04 -17.12
C GLU A 33 1.14 -3.05 -18.66
N GLY A 34 0.10 -2.45 -19.24
CA GLY A 34 -0.03 -2.33 -20.70
C GLY A 34 -0.88 -3.40 -21.41
N HIS A 35 -1.65 -4.23 -20.70
CA HIS A 35 -2.77 -4.91 -21.35
C HIS A 35 -3.81 -3.86 -21.78
N ALA A 36 -4.04 -3.73 -23.07
CA ALA A 36 -5.19 -3.00 -23.59
C ALA A 36 -6.30 -4.02 -23.79
N PHE A 37 -7.45 -3.82 -23.15
CA PHE A 37 -8.66 -4.49 -23.60
C PHE A 37 -8.90 -4.09 -25.07
N PRO A 38 -9.12 -5.07 -25.97
CA PRO A 38 -9.46 -4.72 -27.33
C PRO A 38 -10.78 -3.94 -27.28
N SER A 39 -10.78 -2.72 -27.81
CA SER A 39 -11.95 -1.89 -28.05
C SER A 39 -12.90 -2.48 -29.11
N SER A 40 -12.89 -3.81 -29.25
CA SER A 40 -13.58 -4.55 -30.29
C SER A 40 -15.03 -4.83 -29.90
N SER A 41 -15.92 -4.24 -30.69
CA SER A 41 -17.32 -4.51 -31.04
C SER A 41 -17.98 -5.88 -30.78
N SER A 42 -17.33 -6.88 -30.19
CA SER A 42 -17.90 -8.21 -29.93
C SER A 42 -18.39 -8.41 -28.49
N PHE A 43 -18.10 -7.48 -27.57
CA PHE A 43 -18.57 -7.54 -26.18
C PHE A 43 -19.45 -6.32 -25.87
N SER A 44 -20.76 -6.52 -25.83
CA SER A 44 -21.70 -5.48 -25.40
C SER A 44 -21.88 -5.53 -23.88
N TRP A 45 -21.35 -4.54 -23.17
CA TRP A 45 -21.69 -4.32 -21.78
C TRP A 45 -23.20 -4.07 -21.64
N PRO A 46 -23.88 -4.61 -20.61
CA PRO A 46 -25.23 -4.18 -20.27
C PRO A 46 -25.29 -2.65 -20.16
N ALA A 47 -26.36 -2.02 -20.66
CA ALA A 47 -26.46 -0.56 -20.75
C ALA A 47 -26.33 0.21 -19.42
N HIS A 48 -26.43 -0.49 -18.28
CA HIS A 48 -26.23 0.05 -16.94
C HIS A 48 -24.77 -0.06 -16.44
N ILE A 49 -23.87 -0.64 -17.23
CA ILE A 49 -22.44 -0.79 -16.94
C ILE A 49 -21.67 0.15 -17.87
N GLN A 50 -21.30 1.33 -17.35
CA GLN A 50 -20.40 2.25 -18.04
C GLN A 50 -18.99 2.00 -17.53
N TRP A 51 -18.20 1.31 -18.36
CA TRP A 51 -16.74 1.21 -18.33
C TRP A 51 -16.08 0.83 -16.98
N ILE A 52 -15.51 -0.37 -16.92
CA ILE A 52 -14.56 -0.76 -15.87
C ILE A 52 -13.16 -0.38 -16.36
N GLY A 53 -12.60 0.69 -15.81
CA GLY A 53 -11.22 1.05 -16.07
C GLY A 53 -10.26 -0.01 -15.56
N GLU A 54 -9.32 -0.41 -16.42
CA GLU A 54 -7.99 -0.77 -15.94
C GLU A 54 -7.38 0.49 -15.33
N PHE A 55 -6.62 0.31 -14.26
CA PHE A 55 -6.22 1.30 -13.27
C PHE A 55 -7.32 1.54 -12.21
N PRO A 56 -7.15 1.06 -10.96
CA PRO A 56 -7.80 1.76 -9.86
C PRO A 56 -7.50 3.26 -10.01
N LEU A 57 -8.38 4.12 -9.51
CA LEU A 57 -8.00 5.52 -9.28
C LEU A 57 -6.90 5.48 -8.21
N ASP A 58 -5.68 5.27 -8.68
CA ASP A 58 -4.48 5.50 -7.93
C ASP A 58 -4.45 7.02 -7.79
N ILE A 59 -5.10 7.52 -6.73
CA ILE A 59 -4.87 8.89 -6.29
C ILE A 59 -3.39 8.89 -5.98
N HIS A 60 -2.60 9.50 -6.84
CA HIS A 60 -1.17 9.58 -6.64
C HIS A 60 -0.80 10.98 -6.20
N VAL A 61 0.25 11.08 -5.41
CA VAL A 61 0.94 12.34 -5.15
C VAL A 61 2.28 12.29 -5.87
N LYS A 62 2.62 13.35 -6.62
CA LYS A 62 3.90 13.43 -7.33
C LYS A 62 5.07 13.77 -6.42
N HIS A 63 5.73 12.79 -5.85
CA HIS A 63 6.99 13.01 -5.12
C HIS A 63 8.18 13.14 -6.09
N GLY A 64 8.57 14.38 -6.42
CA GLY A 64 9.61 14.66 -7.40
C GLY A 64 9.20 14.25 -8.80
N THR A 65 9.97 13.36 -9.45
CA THR A 65 9.61 12.80 -10.77
C THR A 65 8.79 11.51 -10.68
N ARG A 66 8.47 11.02 -9.47
CA ARG A 66 7.76 9.75 -9.24
C ARG A 66 6.32 10.01 -8.84
N SER A 67 5.41 9.18 -9.35
CA SER A 67 4.00 9.13 -8.93
C SER A 67 3.86 8.07 -7.84
N LYS A 68 3.35 8.41 -6.65
CA LYS A 68 3.20 7.47 -5.53
C LYS A 68 1.76 7.32 -5.07
N PRO A 69 1.25 6.11 -4.82
CA PRO A 69 -0.15 5.92 -4.44
C PRO A 69 -0.43 6.53 -3.06
N LEU A 70 -1.49 7.33 -2.97
CA LEU A 70 -2.00 7.95 -1.75
C LEU A 70 -2.67 6.90 -0.88
N HIS A 71 -2.32 6.89 0.40
CA HIS A 71 -2.94 6.02 1.38
C HIS A 71 -4.25 6.64 1.87
N LEU A 72 -5.41 6.11 1.48
CA LEU A 72 -6.72 6.63 1.90
C LEU A 72 -7.18 6.02 3.22
N LYS A 73 -6.46 6.31 4.29
CA LYS A 73 -6.87 5.92 5.64
C LYS A 73 -6.53 7.02 6.65
N SER A 74 -7.55 7.50 7.33
CA SER A 74 -7.42 8.27 8.56
C SER A 74 -7.28 7.29 9.72
N THR A 75 -6.09 7.20 10.29
CA THR A 75 -5.87 6.43 11.52
C THR A 75 -6.34 7.25 12.72
N GLN A 76 -7.28 6.71 13.50
CA GLN A 76 -7.67 7.30 14.78
C GLN A 76 -6.54 7.08 15.81
N GLY A 77 -5.66 8.08 15.90
CA GLY A 77 -4.53 8.10 16.82
C GLY A 77 -3.28 8.53 16.11
N ALA A 78 -2.82 9.75 16.39
CA ALA A 78 -1.48 10.16 16.01
C ALA A 78 -0.49 9.20 16.67
N HIS A 79 0.23 8.42 15.87
CA HIS A 79 1.31 7.61 16.40
C HIS A 79 2.33 8.57 17.04
N ASN A 80 2.71 8.31 18.28
CA ASN A 80 3.76 9.10 18.92
C ASN A 80 5.09 8.79 18.21
N GLY A 81 5.55 9.69 17.34
CA GLY A 81 6.76 9.48 16.55
C GLY A 81 8.01 9.18 17.37
N VAL A 82 8.10 9.70 18.60
CA VAL A 82 9.20 9.39 19.52
C VAL A 82 9.13 7.92 19.96
N GLU A 83 7.94 7.42 20.28
CA GLU A 83 7.73 6.03 20.67
C GLU A 83 7.94 5.06 19.50
N VAL A 84 7.43 5.41 18.32
CA VAL A 84 7.62 4.63 17.09
C VAL A 84 9.11 4.51 16.75
N ALA A 85 9.84 5.63 16.76
CA ALA A 85 11.28 5.64 16.50
C ALA A 85 12.06 4.83 17.54
N ALA A 86 11.68 4.92 18.82
CA ALA A 86 12.32 4.15 19.90
C ALA A 86 12.12 2.64 19.70
N LYS A 87 10.88 2.20 19.43
CA LYS A 87 10.58 0.77 19.20
C LYS A 87 11.22 0.23 17.92
N LEU A 88 11.26 1.04 16.86
CA LEU A 88 11.92 0.66 15.62
C LEU A 88 13.43 0.48 15.84
N LYS A 89 14.07 1.41 16.55
CA LYS A 89 15.48 1.33 16.94
C LYS A 89 15.78 0.09 17.79
N GLU A 90 14.94 -0.20 18.78
CA GLU A 90 15.07 -1.40 19.62
C GLU A 90 14.94 -2.68 18.77
N SER A 91 13.96 -2.74 17.88
CA SER A 91 13.72 -3.89 17.00
C SER A 91 14.88 -4.13 16.03
N PHE A 92 15.45 -3.06 15.47
CA PHE A 92 16.67 -3.15 14.66
C PHE A 92 17.84 -3.68 15.48
N ALA A 93 18.10 -3.10 16.66
CA ALA A 93 19.19 -3.55 17.52
C ALA A 93 19.07 -5.03 17.87
N PHE A 94 17.85 -5.50 18.16
CA PHE A 94 17.59 -6.91 18.42
C PHE A 94 17.87 -7.79 17.21
N ALA A 95 17.35 -7.44 16.03
CA ALA A 95 17.56 -8.21 14.80
C ALA A 95 19.03 -8.24 14.38
N LEU A 96 19.72 -7.10 14.41
CA LEU A 96 21.16 -7.00 14.12
C LEU A 96 22.00 -7.85 15.07
N ASN A 97 21.64 -7.92 16.35
CA ASN A 97 22.34 -8.78 17.32
C ASN A 97 22.14 -10.27 16.99
N VAL A 98 20.94 -10.68 16.59
CA VAL A 98 20.67 -12.06 16.16
C VAL A 98 21.48 -12.40 14.89
N GLU A 99 21.49 -11.51 13.89
CA GLU A 99 22.30 -11.68 12.67
C GLU A 99 23.80 -11.71 12.96
N THR A 100 24.28 -10.89 13.89
CA THR A 100 25.69 -10.86 14.29
C THR A 100 26.11 -12.20 14.92
N LYS A 101 25.26 -12.80 15.75
CA LYS A 101 25.50 -14.14 16.30
C LYS A 101 25.52 -15.21 15.22
N TYR A 102 24.63 -15.12 14.23
CA TYR A 102 24.66 -16.01 13.08
C TYR A 102 26.02 -15.96 12.37
N HIS A 103 26.46 -14.75 12.03
CA HIS A 103 27.68 -14.51 11.27
C HIS A 103 28.95 -14.96 12.02
N HIS A 104 29.05 -14.68 13.32
CA HIS A 104 30.29 -14.89 14.08
C HIS A 104 30.37 -16.22 14.84
N GLU A 105 29.23 -16.79 15.24
CA GLU A 105 29.20 -17.99 16.09
C GLU A 105 28.71 -19.20 15.30
N LEU A 106 27.55 -19.08 14.63
CA LEU A 106 26.84 -20.24 14.08
C LEU A 106 27.37 -20.65 12.70
N PHE A 107 27.53 -19.68 11.79
CA PHE A 107 27.98 -19.91 10.41
C PHE A 107 29.40 -20.50 10.33
N PRO A 108 30.42 -19.99 11.05
CA PRO A 108 31.77 -20.56 10.98
C PRO A 108 31.83 -22.02 11.46
N ALA A 109 30.98 -22.38 12.45
CA ALA A 109 30.93 -23.72 13.01
C ALA A 109 30.22 -24.76 12.10
N HIS A 110 29.36 -24.31 11.17
CA HIS A 110 28.51 -25.20 10.36
C HIS A 110 28.38 -24.75 8.89
N SER A 111 29.38 -24.06 8.36
CA SER A 111 29.35 -23.36 7.06
C SER A 111 28.97 -24.25 5.86
N ALA A 112 29.23 -25.55 5.92
CA ALA A 112 28.88 -26.50 4.86
C ALA A 112 27.37 -26.79 4.75
N LEU A 113 26.60 -26.55 5.81
CA LEU A 113 25.17 -26.87 5.91
C LEU A 113 24.29 -25.62 5.98
N LEU A 114 24.87 -24.48 6.33
CA LEU A 114 24.14 -23.25 6.61
C LEU A 114 24.10 -22.31 5.41
N PRO A 115 22.99 -21.57 5.22
CA PRO A 115 22.95 -20.51 4.23
C PRO A 115 24.04 -19.46 4.49
N PRO A 116 24.54 -18.78 3.45
CA PRO A 116 25.50 -17.71 3.62
C PRO A 116 24.93 -16.58 4.50
N PRO A 117 25.76 -15.83 5.24
CA PRO A 117 25.28 -14.75 6.10
C PRO A 117 24.48 -13.68 5.37
N ASP A 118 24.76 -13.43 4.08
CA ASP A 118 24.03 -12.47 3.25
C ASP A 118 22.53 -12.82 3.10
N ASP A 119 22.19 -14.13 3.13
CA ASP A 119 20.79 -14.58 3.07
C ASP A 119 20.04 -14.28 4.38
N VAL A 120 20.77 -14.04 5.47
CA VAL A 120 20.26 -13.79 6.82
C VAL A 120 20.35 -12.31 7.21
N ALA A 121 21.02 -11.46 6.43
CA ALA A 121 21.30 -10.06 6.74
C ALA A 121 20.12 -9.09 6.48
N TRP A 122 18.89 -9.51 6.74
CA TRP A 122 17.69 -8.73 6.38
C TRP A 122 17.56 -7.42 7.16
N ALA A 123 17.94 -7.37 8.42
CA ALA A 123 17.95 -6.15 9.22
C ALA A 123 18.94 -5.12 8.65
N HIS A 124 20.12 -5.56 8.18
CA HIS A 124 21.07 -4.69 7.50
C HIS A 124 20.50 -4.15 6.18
N ILE A 125 19.88 -5.02 5.36
CA ILE A 125 19.24 -4.63 4.09
C ILE A 125 18.13 -3.61 4.34
N LEU A 126 17.24 -3.90 5.30
CA LEU A 126 16.13 -3.02 5.67
C LEU A 126 16.62 -1.68 6.22
N ALA A 127 17.68 -1.66 7.02
CA ALA A 127 18.26 -0.41 7.52
C ALA A 127 18.80 0.47 6.38
N ALA A 128 19.49 -0.13 5.41
CA ALA A 128 20.03 0.58 4.25
C ALA A 128 18.94 1.12 3.31
N GLN A 129 17.80 0.44 3.24
CA GLN A 129 16.68 0.80 2.38
C GLN A 129 15.56 1.56 3.09
N HIS A 130 15.66 1.82 4.41
CA HIS A 130 14.60 2.43 5.21
C HIS A 130 14.09 3.75 4.60
N ALA A 131 15.00 4.61 4.11
CA ALA A 131 14.65 5.89 3.49
C ALA A 131 13.95 5.76 2.13
N GLN A 132 13.95 4.57 1.51
CA GLN A 132 13.31 4.29 0.23
C GLN A 132 11.87 3.78 0.39
N PHE A 133 11.47 3.36 1.59
CA PHE A 133 10.13 2.87 1.89
C PHE A 133 9.26 3.99 2.45
N ASP A 134 8.80 4.87 1.57
CA ASP A 134 8.02 6.05 1.95
C ASP A 134 6.52 5.90 1.66
N THR A 135 6.10 4.76 1.10
CA THR A 135 4.71 4.50 0.75
C THR A 135 4.25 3.16 1.33
N LEU A 136 3.16 3.17 2.11
CA LEU A 136 2.65 1.97 2.78
C LEU A 136 2.21 0.87 1.81
N THR A 137 1.64 1.24 0.66
CA THR A 137 1.23 0.29 -0.38
C THR A 137 2.43 -0.41 -1.01
N GLU A 138 3.48 0.35 -1.35
CA GLU A 138 4.72 -0.21 -1.90
C GLU A 138 5.41 -1.11 -0.87
N TRP A 139 5.49 -0.66 0.38
CA TRP A 139 6.02 -1.45 1.48
C TRP A 139 5.26 -2.76 1.67
N THR A 140 3.93 -2.72 1.74
CA THR A 140 3.08 -3.90 1.88
C THR A 140 3.34 -4.89 0.74
N TYR A 141 3.40 -4.38 -0.49
CA TYR A 141 3.70 -5.19 -1.66
C TYR A 141 5.09 -5.85 -1.58
N ILE A 142 6.14 -5.08 -1.29
CA ILE A 142 7.51 -5.61 -1.17
C ILE A 142 7.60 -6.63 -0.03
N ARG A 143 7.02 -6.32 1.12
CA ARG A 143 6.98 -7.19 2.29
C ARG A 143 6.30 -8.52 1.96
N GLU A 144 5.14 -8.51 1.34
CA GLU A 144 4.34 -9.71 1.08
C GLU A 144 4.85 -10.54 -0.11
N THR A 145 5.40 -9.89 -1.14
CA THR A 145 5.81 -10.58 -2.38
C THR A 145 7.29 -10.92 -2.46
N GLN A 146 8.15 -10.19 -1.74
CA GLN A 146 9.60 -10.37 -1.83
C GLN A 146 10.22 -10.79 -0.49
N ILE A 147 9.93 -10.09 0.59
CA ILE A 147 10.59 -10.31 1.89
C ILE A 147 10.06 -11.57 2.57
N GLN A 148 8.75 -11.63 2.79
CA GLN A 148 8.12 -12.68 3.58
C GLN A 148 8.31 -14.09 2.98
N PRO A 149 8.14 -14.31 1.66
CA PRO A 149 8.38 -15.63 1.07
C PRO A 149 9.83 -16.10 1.25
N ARG A 150 10.79 -15.19 1.12
CA ARG A 150 12.22 -15.51 1.30
C ARG A 150 12.56 -15.80 2.75
N LEU A 151 12.01 -15.01 3.68
CA LEU A 151 12.18 -15.24 5.12
C LEU A 151 11.58 -16.58 5.54
N GLU A 152 10.39 -16.92 5.03
CA GLU A 152 9.74 -18.21 5.31
C GLU A 152 10.55 -19.40 4.77
N ALA A 153 11.05 -19.31 3.54
CA ALA A 153 11.91 -20.34 2.95
C ALA A 153 13.22 -20.53 3.76
N LEU A 154 13.86 -19.43 4.13
CA LEU A 154 15.07 -19.45 4.97
C LEU A 154 14.79 -20.08 6.34
N LEU A 155 13.71 -19.69 7.02
CA LEU A 155 13.34 -20.23 8.31
C LEU A 155 13.03 -21.73 8.23
N GLN A 156 12.36 -22.19 7.16
CA GLN A 156 12.12 -23.62 6.93
C GLN A 156 13.43 -24.40 6.74
N GLN A 157 14.38 -23.85 5.97
CA GLN A 157 15.70 -24.45 5.79
C GLN A 157 16.45 -24.57 7.11
N LEU A 158 16.47 -23.50 7.91
CA LEU A 158 17.12 -23.49 9.23
C LEU A 158 16.43 -24.40 10.25
N GLN A 159 15.11 -24.57 10.18
CA GLN A 159 14.41 -25.51 11.06
C GLN A 159 14.74 -26.97 10.76
N GLY A 160 15.14 -27.28 9.52
CA GLY A 160 15.60 -28.61 9.11
C GLY A 160 16.96 -29.01 9.69
N ILE A 161 17.70 -28.07 10.29
CA ILE A 161 19.04 -28.30 10.83
C ILE A 161 18.99 -28.18 12.35
N GLU A 162 19.35 -29.26 13.04
CA GLU A 162 19.19 -29.34 14.49
C GLU A 162 19.99 -28.28 15.26
N ALA A 163 21.22 -27.99 14.79
CA ALA A 163 22.09 -26.98 15.39
C ALA A 163 21.54 -25.55 15.31
N THR A 164 20.52 -25.30 14.46
CA THR A 164 19.99 -23.95 14.22
C THR A 164 18.57 -23.74 14.73
N LYS A 165 18.01 -24.69 15.49
CA LYS A 165 16.63 -24.57 16.03
C LYS A 165 16.46 -23.30 16.88
N ASP A 166 17.32 -23.11 17.88
CA ASP A 166 17.24 -21.94 18.78
C ASP A 166 17.46 -20.62 18.03
N PHE A 167 18.43 -20.62 17.11
CA PHE A 167 18.66 -19.49 16.23
C PHE A 167 17.44 -19.16 15.37
N SER A 168 16.87 -20.17 14.69
CA SER A 168 15.72 -19.99 13.80
C SER A 168 14.50 -19.44 14.54
N PHE A 169 14.30 -19.86 15.80
CA PHE A 169 13.26 -19.31 16.65
C PHE A 169 13.54 -17.82 16.97
N ALA A 170 14.73 -17.51 17.49
CA ALA A 170 15.10 -16.14 17.83
C ALA A 170 15.03 -15.20 16.61
N TYR A 171 15.52 -15.66 15.46
CA TYR A 171 15.50 -14.92 14.20
C TYR A 171 14.07 -14.69 13.69
N SER A 172 13.18 -15.69 13.79
CA SER A 172 11.77 -15.52 13.44
C SER A 172 11.07 -14.45 14.30
N VAL A 173 11.38 -14.40 15.59
CA VAL A 173 10.82 -13.39 16.51
C VAL A 173 11.40 -12.02 16.19
N ALA A 174 12.71 -11.93 15.98
CA ALA A 174 13.39 -10.68 15.64
C ALA A 174 12.84 -10.08 14.35
N MET A 175 12.74 -10.86 13.28
CA MET A 175 12.26 -10.38 11.99
C MET A 175 10.77 -10.01 12.02
N ARG A 176 9.91 -10.80 12.67
CA ARG A 176 8.49 -10.43 12.83
C ARG A 176 8.32 -9.14 13.62
N THR A 177 9.11 -8.95 14.67
CA THR A 177 9.08 -7.75 15.50
C THR A 177 9.58 -6.53 14.73
N LEU A 178 10.66 -6.68 13.97
CA LEU A 178 11.20 -5.63 13.10
C LEU A 178 10.20 -5.22 12.02
N LEU A 179 9.67 -6.17 11.26
CA LEU A 179 8.69 -5.90 10.20
C LEU A 179 7.44 -5.22 10.73
N ARG A 180 6.93 -5.66 11.90
CA ARG A 180 5.78 -5.01 12.55
C ARG A 180 6.05 -3.54 12.89
N HIS A 181 7.22 -3.22 13.43
CA HIS A 181 7.52 -1.82 13.77
C HIS A 181 7.84 -0.98 12.54
N PHE A 182 8.35 -1.60 11.46
CA PHE A 182 8.42 -0.98 10.15
C PHE A 182 7.04 -0.60 9.61
N ASP A 183 6.06 -1.51 9.71
CA ASP A 183 4.68 -1.25 9.29
C ASP A 183 4.14 0.00 9.99
N VAL A 184 4.31 0.08 11.30
CA VAL A 184 3.85 1.22 12.12
C VAL A 184 4.59 2.51 11.74
N SER A 185 5.89 2.44 11.47
CA SER A 185 6.68 3.60 11.05
C SER A 185 6.22 4.17 9.72
N ILE A 186 5.98 3.29 8.74
CA ILE A 186 5.54 3.70 7.39
C ILE A 186 4.08 4.17 7.42
N ASP A 187 3.22 3.51 8.19
CA ASP A 187 1.84 3.94 8.45
C ASP A 187 1.81 5.33 9.06
N MET A 188 2.67 5.61 10.06
CA MET A 188 2.79 6.95 10.65
C MET A 188 3.21 8.01 9.63
N VAL A 189 4.19 7.73 8.77
CA VAL A 189 4.61 8.67 7.72
C VAL A 189 3.45 8.94 6.75
N ALA A 190 2.71 7.90 6.36
CA ALA A 190 1.54 8.03 5.51
C ALA A 190 0.42 8.86 6.18
N THR A 191 0.14 8.62 7.46
CA THR A 191 -0.84 9.41 8.24
C THR A 191 -0.43 10.87 8.33
N ASN A 192 0.83 11.17 8.66
CA ASN A 192 1.31 12.56 8.74
C ASN A 192 1.21 13.27 7.39
N HIS A 193 1.45 12.54 6.28
CA HIS A 193 1.27 13.07 4.94
C HIS A 193 -0.21 13.34 4.63
N ASN A 194 -1.10 12.41 4.98
CA ASN A 194 -2.55 12.57 4.85
C ASN A 194 -3.07 13.77 5.64
N ASP A 195 -2.60 13.96 6.87
CA ASP A 195 -2.99 15.09 7.73
C ASP A 195 -2.60 16.41 7.08
N ARG A 196 -1.38 16.51 6.51
CA ARG A 196 -0.94 17.70 5.77
C ARG A 196 -1.83 18.01 4.56
N ILE A 197 -2.16 16.99 3.76
CA ILE A 197 -3.06 17.15 2.62
C ILE A 197 -4.42 17.64 3.12
N LEU A 198 -5.00 16.93 4.09
CA LEU A 198 -6.30 17.22 4.67
C LEU A 198 -6.36 18.68 5.19
N THR A 199 -5.40 19.10 6.01
CA THR A 199 -5.30 20.47 6.51
C THR A 199 -5.21 21.49 5.38
N SER A 200 -4.34 21.27 4.38
CA SER A 200 -4.18 22.22 3.27
C SER A 200 -5.45 22.40 2.42
N VAL A 201 -6.23 21.33 2.25
CA VAL A 201 -7.46 21.35 1.45
C VAL A 201 -8.62 21.95 2.24
N VAL A 202 -8.77 21.57 3.51
CA VAL A 202 -9.85 22.05 4.40
C VAL A 202 -9.65 23.52 4.77
N GLU A 203 -8.43 23.93 5.11
CA GLU A 203 -8.15 25.32 5.47
C GLU A 203 -8.03 26.25 4.24
N GLY A 204 -7.98 25.68 3.03
CA GLY A 204 -7.88 26.40 1.77
C GLY A 204 -9.14 26.26 0.90
N PRO A 205 -9.11 25.49 -0.21
CA PRO A 205 -10.19 25.42 -1.19
C PRO A 205 -11.57 25.02 -0.65
N LEU A 206 -11.63 24.27 0.45
CA LEU A 206 -12.88 23.79 1.06
C LEU A 206 -13.27 24.52 2.36
N LYS A 207 -12.59 25.63 2.71
CA LYS A 207 -12.81 26.35 3.97
C LYS A 207 -14.25 26.80 4.21
N SER A 208 -15.00 27.10 3.14
CA SER A 208 -16.39 27.54 3.25
C SER A 208 -17.41 26.42 3.49
N ASP A 209 -17.00 25.15 3.30
CA ASP A 209 -17.86 23.97 3.45
C ASP A 209 -17.68 23.27 4.81
N SER A 210 -16.96 23.91 5.75
CA SER A 210 -16.45 23.35 7.02
C SER A 210 -17.50 22.98 8.09
N GLU A 211 -18.75 22.72 7.72
CA GLU A 211 -19.77 22.26 8.67
C GLU A 211 -19.60 20.77 9.06
N HIS A 212 -18.73 20.03 8.36
CA HIS A 212 -18.48 18.61 8.61
C HIS A 212 -16.99 18.34 8.87
N ASP A 213 -16.71 17.43 9.80
CA ASP A 213 -15.38 16.84 9.94
C ASP A 213 -15.04 16.09 8.65
N HIS A 214 -14.09 16.62 7.89
CA HIS A 214 -13.59 15.97 6.68
C HIS A 214 -12.50 14.97 7.02
N THR A 215 -12.56 13.78 6.45
CA THR A 215 -11.45 12.82 6.46
C THR A 215 -10.70 12.84 5.12
N ILE A 216 -9.52 12.23 5.08
CA ILE A 216 -8.74 12.16 3.83
C ILE A 216 -9.47 11.30 2.77
N GLU A 217 -10.18 10.25 3.20
CA GLU A 217 -10.99 9.39 2.34
C GLU A 217 -12.17 10.16 1.75
N ASP A 218 -12.83 10.97 2.58
CA ASP A 218 -13.94 11.82 2.18
C ASP A 218 -13.54 12.82 1.11
N ILE A 219 -12.39 13.48 1.27
CA ILE A 219 -11.86 14.42 0.29
C ILE A 219 -11.39 13.69 -0.96
N GLY A 220 -10.64 12.60 -0.81
CA GLY A 220 -10.15 11.81 -1.94
C GLY A 220 -11.29 11.32 -2.84
N LEU A 221 -12.35 10.79 -2.25
CA LEU A 221 -13.56 10.37 -2.96
C LEU A 221 -14.31 11.55 -3.59
N LEU A 222 -14.47 12.65 -2.85
CA LEU A 222 -15.15 13.84 -3.36
C LEU A 222 -14.44 14.43 -4.58
N VAL A 223 -13.11 14.53 -4.54
CA VAL A 223 -12.29 15.00 -5.66
C VAL A 223 -12.44 14.04 -6.84
N ALA A 224 -12.27 12.73 -6.61
CA ALA A 224 -12.38 11.71 -7.65
C ALA A 224 -13.75 11.74 -8.36
N GLN A 225 -14.85 11.82 -7.60
CA GLN A 225 -16.21 11.92 -8.15
C GLN A 225 -16.49 13.23 -8.91
N SER A 226 -15.73 14.28 -8.60
CA SER A 226 -15.89 15.62 -9.19
C SER A 226 -15.12 15.80 -10.49
N CYS A 227 -14.07 15.00 -10.72
CA CYS A 227 -13.31 14.97 -11.97
C CYS A 227 -14.20 14.56 -13.16
N ARG A 228 -13.96 15.16 -14.33
CA ARG A 228 -14.66 14.80 -15.58
C ARG A 228 -13.70 14.08 -16.54
N PRO A 229 -14.13 13.03 -17.25
CA PRO A 229 -15.43 12.35 -17.21
C PRO A 229 -15.37 11.10 -16.30
N VAL A 230 -15.36 11.26 -14.97
CA VAL A 230 -15.38 10.11 -14.06
C VAL A 230 -16.82 9.64 -13.82
N ASP A 231 -17.12 8.41 -14.28
CA ASP A 231 -18.41 7.73 -14.07
C ASP A 231 -18.38 6.76 -12.88
N VAL A 232 -17.22 6.16 -12.60
CA VAL A 232 -17.00 5.19 -11.52
C VAL A 232 -15.71 5.50 -10.78
N VAL A 233 -15.73 5.43 -9.45
CA VAL A 233 -14.55 5.50 -8.59
C VAL A 233 -14.34 4.14 -7.92
N LEU A 234 -13.21 3.51 -8.19
CA LEU A 234 -12.80 2.26 -7.54
C LEU A 234 -11.84 2.58 -6.41
N VAL A 235 -12.13 2.06 -5.21
CA VAL A 235 -11.27 2.22 -4.04
C VAL A 235 -10.70 0.86 -3.65
N ALA A 236 -9.38 0.78 -3.54
CA ALA A 236 -8.66 -0.46 -3.20
C ALA A 236 -8.62 -0.74 -1.69
N GLN A 237 -9.12 0.19 -0.87
CA GLN A 237 -9.15 0.14 0.58
C GLN A 237 -10.61 0.17 1.06
N GLU A 238 -10.85 -0.39 2.25
CA GLU A 238 -12.17 -0.32 2.86
C GLU A 238 -12.43 1.12 3.33
N VAL A 239 -13.46 1.75 2.78
CA VAL A 239 -13.87 3.12 3.13
C VAL A 239 -15.28 3.06 3.74
N PRO A 240 -15.61 3.90 4.73
CA PRO A 240 -16.96 3.97 5.28
C PRO A 240 -18.02 4.14 4.19
N ALA A 241 -19.13 3.40 4.31
CA ALA A 241 -20.24 3.47 3.35
C ALA A 241 -20.85 4.88 3.24
N SER A 242 -20.72 5.70 4.29
CA SER A 242 -21.10 7.12 4.31
C SER A 242 -20.27 7.98 3.35
N SER A 243 -19.00 7.64 3.14
CA SER A 243 -18.09 8.35 2.24
C SER A 243 -18.36 8.03 0.76
N MET A 244 -18.94 6.84 0.50
CA MET A 244 -19.28 6.34 -0.84
C MET A 244 -20.60 6.89 -1.40
N GLN A 245 -21.37 7.64 -0.60
CA GLN A 245 -22.64 8.24 -1.06
C GLN A 245 -22.39 9.29 -2.16
N PRO A 246 -23.32 9.47 -3.12
CA PRO A 246 -23.21 10.54 -4.11
C PRO A 246 -23.18 11.91 -3.44
N ARG A 247 -22.10 12.68 -3.68
CA ARG A 247 -21.92 14.03 -3.13
C ARG A 247 -22.10 15.11 -4.19
N ARG A 248 -22.35 16.34 -3.73
CA ARG A 248 -22.32 17.52 -4.60
C ARG A 248 -20.91 17.64 -5.20
N LYS A 249 -20.82 17.64 -6.53
CA LYS A 249 -19.52 17.77 -7.22
C LYS A 249 -18.89 19.14 -6.94
N LEU A 250 -17.57 19.13 -6.75
CA LEU A 250 -16.76 20.33 -6.66
C LEU A 250 -16.76 21.07 -7.99
N SER A 251 -16.60 22.40 -7.90
CA SER A 251 -16.44 23.24 -9.08
C SER A 251 -15.06 23.03 -9.71
N THR A 252 -14.93 23.28 -11.02
CA THR A 252 -13.64 23.22 -11.72
C THR A 252 -12.60 24.12 -11.06
N THR A 253 -12.99 25.32 -10.63
CA THR A 253 -12.09 26.26 -9.94
C THR A 253 -11.58 25.72 -8.60
N THR A 254 -12.43 24.99 -7.86
CA THR A 254 -12.02 24.32 -6.62
C THR A 254 -11.04 23.17 -6.90
N LEU A 255 -11.31 22.37 -7.95
CA LEU A 255 -10.41 21.28 -8.36
C LEU A 255 -9.04 21.82 -8.80
N ASP A 256 -9.01 22.88 -9.60
CA ASP A 256 -7.76 23.52 -10.02
C ASP A 256 -6.96 24.07 -8.82
N SER A 257 -7.67 24.61 -7.82
CA SER A 257 -7.06 25.10 -6.58
C SER A 257 -6.47 23.98 -5.74
N ILE A 258 -7.15 22.83 -5.64
CA ILE A 258 -6.63 21.63 -4.98
C ILE A 258 -5.40 21.11 -5.72
N GLN A 259 -5.45 21.06 -7.06
CA GLN A 259 -4.32 20.63 -7.88
C GLN A 259 -3.09 21.52 -7.71
N ALA A 260 -3.27 22.84 -7.53
CA ALA A 260 -2.18 23.77 -7.29
C ALA A 260 -1.44 23.50 -5.95
N LEU A 261 -2.10 22.88 -4.97
CA LEU A 261 -1.51 22.52 -3.68
C LEU A 261 -0.60 21.29 -3.75
N GLU A 262 -0.63 20.52 -4.85
CA GLU A 262 0.15 19.28 -4.99
C GLU A 262 1.65 19.47 -4.68
N SER A 263 2.21 20.61 -5.07
CA SER A 263 3.61 20.95 -4.79
C SER A 263 3.95 21.03 -3.30
N GLN A 264 3.00 21.44 -2.45
CA GLN A 264 3.20 21.63 -1.00
C GLN A 264 3.11 20.32 -0.22
N TRP A 265 2.59 19.27 -0.83
CA TRP A 265 2.45 17.95 -0.21
C TRP A 265 3.76 17.15 -0.27
N ASN A 266 4.68 17.52 -1.16
CA ASN A 266 5.88 16.75 -1.46
C ASN A 266 7.10 17.05 -0.58
N ASP A 267 7.06 18.12 0.22
CA ASP A 267 8.17 18.47 1.11
C ASP A 267 8.18 17.52 2.32
N LEU A 268 8.65 16.29 2.11
CA LEU A 268 9.03 15.34 3.16
C LEU A 268 10.49 15.59 3.58
N GLU A 269 10.84 16.84 3.92
CA GLU A 269 12.06 17.11 4.68
C GLU A 269 11.87 16.78 6.16
#